data_AF-A0AAU9XT29-F1
#
_entry.id   AF-A0AAU9XT29-F1
#
_cell.length_a   1.000
_cell.length_b   1.000
_cell.length_c   1.000
_cell.angle_alpha   90.00
_cell.angle_beta   90.00
_cell.angle_gamma   90.00
#
_symmetry.space_group_name_H-M   'P 1'
#
loop_
_entity.id
_entity.type
_entity.pdbx_description
1 polymer ?
#
loop_
_entity_poly.entity_id
_entity_poly.type
_entity_poly.pdbx_seq_one_letter_code
_entity_poly.pdbx_strand_id
1 'polypeptide(L)'
;MAIKKILCFILVVLALTCPDEITGGIYQCTNGSPVCFGARDTQLGKFTVPLHGKMGGVRLVHLYGYVSCHTADPKNWSPWGCGHGAHQEINAVITNDKNQQLLPPSEFLSAHHPAGKWHKIPGYNSMSPVIELKVFKDPLNVRAGQELRLWYGEDLTNWTEHDNGGRTCADVFILYV
;
A
#
# COMPACT_ATOMS: atom_id res chain seq x y z
N MET A 1 -55.26 24.99 2.53
CA MET A 1 -54.45 24.49 3.66
C MET A 1 -53.22 23.82 3.06
N ALA A 2 -52.10 24.54 2.94
CA ALA A 2 -50.92 24.08 2.22
C ALA A 2 -49.94 23.40 3.18
N ILE A 3 -49.75 22.10 3.01
CA ILE A 3 -48.77 21.31 3.78
C ILE A 3 -47.40 21.58 3.17
N LYS A 4 -46.61 22.46 3.80
CA LYS A 4 -45.18 22.62 3.51
C LYS A 4 -44.47 21.32 3.92
N LYS A 5 -44.07 20.52 2.92
CA LYS A 5 -43.16 19.39 3.13
C LYS A 5 -41.78 19.96 3.44
N ILE A 6 -41.39 19.90 4.71
CA ILE A 6 -40.03 20.21 5.15
C ILE A 6 -39.18 18.98 4.80
N LEU A 7 -38.30 19.11 3.80
CA LEU A 7 -37.26 18.13 3.51
C LEU A 7 -36.15 18.32 4.54
N CYS A 8 -36.04 17.39 5.49
CA CYS A 8 -34.94 17.36 6.45
C CYS A 8 -33.76 16.64 5.78
N PHE A 9 -32.76 17.38 5.30
CA PHE A 9 -31.49 16.80 4.87
C PHE A 9 -30.70 16.40 6.12
N ILE A 10 -30.81 15.13 6.52
CA ILE A 10 -29.93 14.56 7.54
C ILE A 10 -28.56 14.40 6.88
N LEU A 11 -27.65 15.32 7.18
CA LEU A 11 -26.24 15.20 6.83
C LEU A 11 -25.63 14.13 7.75
N VAL A 12 -25.60 12.88 7.29
CA VAL A 12 -24.86 11.81 7.97
C VAL A 12 -23.38 12.08 7.73
N VAL A 13 -22.74 12.77 8.67
CA VAL A 13 -21.28 12.82 8.73
C VAL A 13 -20.86 11.44 9.22
N LEU A 14 -20.54 10.54 8.29
CA LEU A 14 -19.79 9.32 8.59
C LEU A 14 -18.40 9.76 9.07
N ALA A 15 -18.27 9.96 10.39
CA ALA A 15 -16.97 9.97 11.01
C ALA A 15 -16.33 8.61 10.69
N LEU A 16 -15.25 8.63 9.91
CA LEU A 16 -14.38 7.49 9.65
C LEU A 16 -13.64 7.12 10.94
N THR A 17 -14.37 6.73 11.99
CA THR A 17 -13.77 6.02 13.11
C THR A 17 -13.72 4.57 12.68
N CYS A 18 -12.56 4.12 12.20
CA CYS A 18 -12.31 2.73 11.87
C CYS A 18 -12.39 1.89 13.16
N PRO A 19 -13.37 0.99 13.32
CA PRO A 19 -13.27 -0.07 14.31
C PRO A 19 -12.67 -1.28 13.60
N ASP A 20 -11.52 -1.76 14.06
CA ASP A 20 -11.07 -3.11 13.69
C ASP A 20 -10.62 -3.82 14.97
N GLU A 21 -11.45 -4.76 15.39
CA GLU A 21 -11.17 -5.68 16.49
C GLU A 21 -11.05 -7.10 15.91
N ILE A 22 -10.37 -7.96 16.67
CA ILE A 22 -10.15 -9.41 16.46
C ILE A 22 -8.87 -9.77 15.69
N THR A 23 -7.70 -9.39 16.23
CA THR A 23 -6.48 -10.25 16.27
C THR A 23 -5.38 -9.62 17.14
N GLY A 24 -5.67 -9.13 18.35
CA GLY A 24 -4.65 -8.73 19.34
C GLY A 24 -3.72 -7.53 19.00
N GLY A 25 -3.54 -7.21 17.71
CA GLY A 25 -2.86 -6.03 17.22
C GLY A 25 -3.85 -4.95 16.81
N ILE A 26 -3.43 -3.70 16.92
CA ILE A 26 -4.27 -2.54 16.65
C ILE A 26 -3.82 -1.93 15.32
N TYR A 27 -4.71 -1.90 14.34
CA TYR A 27 -4.48 -1.17 13.09
C TYR A 27 -4.72 0.31 13.30
N GLN A 28 -3.73 1.13 12.99
CA GLN A 28 -3.82 2.58 13.08
C GLN A 28 -3.66 3.19 11.70
N CYS A 29 -4.66 3.95 11.28
CA CYS A 29 -4.58 4.74 10.06
C CYS A 29 -3.44 5.76 10.17
N THR A 30 -2.63 5.86 9.12
CA THR A 30 -1.43 6.71 9.12
C THR A 30 -1.60 7.99 8.30
N ASN A 31 -2.64 8.07 7.48
CA ASN A 31 -2.77 9.09 6.45
C ASN A 31 -4.05 9.93 6.63
N GLY A 32 -3.91 11.25 6.51
CA GLY A 32 -5.07 12.16 6.40
C GLY A 32 -5.56 12.32 4.95
N SER A 33 -4.74 11.96 3.97
CA SER A 33 -5.05 11.93 2.53
C SER A 33 -4.48 10.66 1.91
N PRO A 34 -5.03 10.14 0.80
CA PRO A 34 -4.52 8.93 0.17
C PRO A 34 -3.01 8.97 -0.11
N VAL A 35 -2.32 7.87 0.16
CA VAL A 35 -0.90 7.71 -0.17
C VAL A 35 -0.81 7.15 -1.58
N CYS A 36 -0.24 7.93 -2.49
CA CYS A 36 -0.14 7.56 -3.90
C CYS A 36 1.29 7.32 -4.33
N PHE A 37 1.52 6.28 -5.14
CA PHE A 37 2.81 5.95 -5.74
C PHE A 37 2.66 5.58 -7.22
N GLY A 38 3.72 5.80 -8.00
CA GLY A 38 3.84 5.47 -9.41
C GLY A 38 4.88 4.37 -9.64
N ALA A 39 4.93 3.88 -10.87
CA ALA A 39 5.79 2.76 -11.25
C ALA A 39 7.17 3.16 -11.81
N ARG A 40 7.47 4.46 -11.84
CA ARG A 40 8.73 5.02 -12.33
C ARG A 40 8.95 6.48 -11.92
N ASP A 41 10.13 7.02 -12.22
CA ASP A 41 10.50 8.43 -12.09
C ASP A 41 10.51 8.92 -10.62
N THR A 42 10.89 8.04 -9.67
CA THR A 42 10.96 8.34 -8.22
C THR A 42 9.60 8.77 -7.66
N GLN A 43 8.51 8.15 -8.12
CA GLN A 43 7.14 8.50 -7.72
C GLN A 43 6.71 7.73 -6.47
N LEU A 44 7.44 7.89 -5.37
CA LEU A 44 7.09 7.29 -4.09
C LEU A 44 5.92 8.02 -3.39
N GLY A 45 5.16 7.27 -2.59
CA GLY A 45 4.18 7.81 -1.64
C GLY A 45 4.79 7.90 -0.24
N LYS A 46 4.58 9.01 0.47
CA LYS A 46 5.06 9.20 1.85
C LYS A 46 3.92 9.08 2.85
N PHE A 47 4.21 8.50 4.01
CA PHE A 47 3.31 8.50 5.15
C PHE A 47 4.10 8.54 6.46
N THR A 48 3.43 8.90 7.55
CA THR A 48 4.07 9.12 8.84
C THR A 48 3.52 8.14 9.86
N VAL A 49 4.42 7.56 10.66
CA VAL A 49 4.04 6.69 11.77
C VAL A 49 3.28 7.51 12.83
N PRO A 50 2.05 7.13 13.21
CA PRO A 50 1.23 7.91 14.12
C PRO A 50 1.64 7.72 15.60
N LEU A 51 2.11 6.53 15.97
CA LEU A 51 2.41 6.15 17.35
C LEU A 51 3.79 5.49 17.49
N HIS A 52 4.42 5.67 18.64
CA HIS A 52 5.61 4.88 19.00
C HIS A 52 5.22 3.44 19.32
N GLY A 53 6.01 2.46 18.89
CA GLY A 53 5.77 1.07 19.25
C GLY A 53 6.47 0.07 18.34
N LYS A 54 5.95 -1.16 18.37
CA LYS A 54 6.39 -2.26 17.53
C LYS A 54 5.41 -2.45 16.38
N MET A 55 5.90 -2.31 15.15
CA MET A 55 5.14 -2.52 13.92
C MET A 55 5.28 -3.98 13.46
N GLY A 56 4.16 -4.71 13.46
CA GLY A 56 4.06 -6.05 12.89
C GLY A 56 3.81 -6.09 11.39
N GLY A 57 3.44 -4.95 10.78
CA GLY A 57 3.22 -4.86 9.35
C GLY A 57 2.46 -3.60 8.93
N VAL A 58 2.13 -3.57 7.64
CA VAL A 58 1.33 -2.51 7.02
C VAL A 58 0.20 -3.15 6.22
N ARG A 59 -1.02 -2.66 6.40
CA ARG A 59 -2.16 -2.96 5.52
C ARG A 59 -2.35 -1.80 4.55
N LEU A 60 -2.50 -2.13 3.27
CA LEU A 60 -2.76 -1.20 2.18
C LEU A 60 -4.16 -1.49 1.64
N VAL A 61 -5.03 -0.49 1.67
CA VAL A 61 -6.39 -0.59 1.12
C VAL A 61 -6.43 0.23 -0.16
N HIS A 62 -6.66 -0.42 -1.30
CA HIS A 62 -6.72 0.26 -2.59
C HIS A 62 -7.91 1.20 -2.63
N LEU A 63 -7.70 2.41 -3.14
CA LEU A 63 -8.77 3.37 -3.36
C LEU A 63 -9.05 3.53 -4.85
N TYR A 64 -8.01 3.87 -5.63
CA TYR A 64 -8.14 4.11 -7.07
C TYR A 64 -6.78 4.13 -7.76
N GLY A 65 -6.80 4.09 -9.09
CA GLY A 65 -5.61 4.11 -9.93
C GLY A 65 -4.96 2.73 -10.08
N TYR A 66 -4.05 2.64 -11.02
CA TYR A 66 -3.37 1.39 -11.39
C TYR A 66 -1.94 1.72 -11.81
N VAL A 67 -1.06 0.74 -11.64
CA VAL A 67 0.32 0.74 -12.09
C VAL A 67 0.55 -0.42 -13.03
N SER A 68 1.62 -0.35 -13.82
CA SER A 68 2.04 -1.42 -14.72
C SER A 68 3.55 -1.38 -14.96
N CYS A 69 4.16 -2.57 -15.12
CA CYS A 69 5.53 -2.73 -15.59
C CYS A 69 5.67 -2.73 -17.12
N HIS A 70 4.57 -2.78 -17.85
CA HIS A 70 4.60 -2.75 -19.32
C HIS A 70 3.26 -2.23 -19.82
N THR A 71 3.22 -0.90 -19.99
CA THR A 71 1.99 -0.13 -20.24
C THR A 71 1.23 -0.50 -21.52
N ALA A 72 1.92 -1.12 -22.49
CA ALA A 72 1.33 -1.50 -23.77
C ALA A 72 0.38 -2.71 -23.68
N ASP A 73 0.45 -3.53 -22.63
CA ASP A 73 -0.49 -4.65 -22.43
C ASP A 73 -1.54 -4.32 -21.35
N PRO A 74 -2.84 -4.24 -21.70
CA PRO A 74 -3.92 -4.01 -20.74
C PRO A 74 -3.97 -5.01 -19.58
N LYS A 75 -3.50 -6.25 -19.77
CA LYS A 75 -3.51 -7.30 -18.74
C LYS A 75 -2.47 -7.09 -17.65
N ASN A 76 -1.58 -6.12 -17.83
CA ASN A 76 -0.48 -5.81 -16.93
C ASN A 76 -0.82 -4.68 -15.96
N TRP A 77 -2.01 -4.11 -16.03
CA TRP A 77 -2.44 -3.06 -15.11
C TRP A 77 -3.01 -3.68 -13.84
N SER A 78 -2.45 -3.32 -12.68
CA SER A 78 -2.97 -3.74 -11.39
C SER A 78 -2.72 -2.71 -10.29
N PRO A 79 -3.45 -2.75 -9.17
CA PRO A 79 -3.24 -1.85 -8.03
C PRO A 79 -1.84 -1.91 -7.43
N TRP A 80 -1.18 -3.08 -7.43
CA TRP A 80 0.03 -3.30 -6.63
C TRP A 80 1.23 -3.91 -7.38
N GLY A 81 1.15 -4.09 -8.70
CA GLY A 81 2.20 -4.78 -9.45
C GLY A 81 1.97 -4.67 -10.96
N CYS A 82 2.11 -5.79 -11.68
CA CYS A 82 1.99 -5.82 -13.13
C CYS A 82 1.06 -6.95 -13.63
N GLY A 83 -0.13 -7.04 -13.01
CA GLY A 83 -1.20 -7.94 -13.44
C GLY A 83 -0.74 -9.35 -13.83
N HIS A 84 -1.18 -9.85 -14.99
CA HIS A 84 -0.78 -11.16 -15.49
C HIS A 84 0.66 -11.21 -16.03
N GLY A 85 1.20 -10.09 -16.53
CA GLY A 85 2.57 -10.02 -17.07
C GLY A 85 3.66 -10.36 -16.04
N ALA A 86 3.38 -10.14 -14.76
CA ALA A 86 4.24 -10.56 -13.65
C ALA A 86 3.61 -11.67 -12.80
N HIS A 87 2.84 -12.59 -13.41
CA HIS A 87 2.21 -13.72 -12.69
C HIS A 87 1.38 -13.33 -11.46
N GLN A 88 0.77 -12.14 -11.51
CA GLN A 88 0.02 -11.52 -10.41
C GLN A 88 0.85 -11.26 -9.13
N GLU A 89 2.18 -11.22 -9.25
CA GLU A 89 3.08 -10.83 -8.16
C GLU A 89 2.94 -9.35 -7.78
N ILE A 90 3.25 -9.06 -6.53
CA ILE A 90 3.18 -7.72 -5.96
C ILE A 90 4.56 -7.06 -6.10
N ASN A 91 4.53 -5.75 -6.35
CA ASN A 91 5.71 -4.90 -6.43
C ASN A 91 5.62 -3.66 -5.52
N ALA A 92 4.60 -3.59 -4.66
CA ALA A 92 4.46 -2.56 -3.63
C ALA A 92 5.41 -2.83 -2.44
N VAL A 93 6.28 -1.88 -2.11
CA VAL A 93 7.35 -2.03 -1.10
C VAL A 93 7.27 -0.89 -0.08
N ILE A 94 7.44 -1.20 1.21
CA ILE A 94 7.62 -0.20 2.27
C ILE A 94 9.10 -0.03 2.57
N THR A 95 9.56 1.22 2.59
CA THR A 95 10.94 1.57 2.94
C THR A 95 10.98 2.62 4.05
N ASN A 96 12.15 2.80 4.65
CA ASN A 96 12.43 3.96 5.50
C ASN A 96 12.73 5.23 4.67
N ASP A 97 13.04 6.32 5.36
CA ASP A 97 13.43 7.61 4.77
C ASP A 97 14.75 7.61 3.99
N LYS A 98 15.49 6.49 4.00
CA LYS A 98 16.72 6.24 3.24
C LYS A 98 16.52 5.23 2.12
N ASN A 99 15.28 4.93 1.74
CA ASN A 99 14.91 3.95 0.71
C ASN A 99 15.39 2.53 1.01
N GLN A 100 15.68 2.21 2.27
CA GLN A 100 16.00 0.85 2.67
C GLN A 100 14.69 0.09 2.88
N GLN A 101 14.54 -1.02 2.17
CA GLN A 101 13.36 -1.88 2.25
C GLN A 101 13.17 -2.42 3.68
N LEU A 102 11.95 -2.21 4.19
CA LEU A 102 11.47 -2.75 5.46
C LEU A 102 10.48 -3.89 5.24
N LEU A 103 9.55 -3.72 4.29
CA LEU A 103 8.52 -4.71 3.98
C LEU A 103 8.31 -4.83 2.45
N PRO A 104 7.98 -6.04 1.96
CA PRO A 104 8.04 -7.29 2.71
C PRO A 104 9.50 -7.67 3.00
N PRO A 105 9.74 -8.56 3.98
CA PRO A 105 11.04 -9.19 4.20
C PRO A 105 11.56 -9.90 2.94
N SER A 106 12.88 -10.06 2.83
CA SER A 106 13.54 -10.69 1.68
C SER A 106 13.07 -12.12 1.39
N GLU A 107 12.56 -12.81 2.40
CA GLU A 107 12.03 -14.17 2.35
C GLU A 107 10.79 -14.30 1.45
N PHE A 108 10.09 -13.20 1.19
CA PHE A 108 8.93 -13.17 0.29
C PHE A 108 9.31 -12.82 -1.16
N LEU A 109 10.56 -12.40 -1.42
CA LEU A 109 10.99 -12.03 -2.76
C LEU A 109 10.88 -13.22 -3.71
N SER A 110 10.36 -12.94 -4.91
CA SER A 110 10.24 -13.90 -5.99
C SER A 110 11.62 -14.24 -6.55
N ALA A 111 11.81 -15.52 -6.89
CA ALA A 111 13.01 -15.97 -7.58
C ALA A 111 13.08 -15.47 -9.05
N HIS A 112 11.94 -15.03 -9.62
CA HIS A 112 11.89 -14.59 -11.02
C HIS A 112 12.63 -13.27 -11.24
N HIS A 113 12.32 -12.25 -10.43
CA HIS A 113 12.84 -10.89 -10.60
C HIS A 113 13.19 -10.21 -9.26
N PRO A 114 14.11 -10.78 -8.45
CA PRO A 114 14.44 -10.25 -7.12
C PRO A 114 15.05 -8.84 -7.15
N ALA A 115 15.71 -8.47 -8.26
CA ALA A 115 16.29 -7.14 -8.46
C ALA A 115 15.22 -6.03 -8.52
N GLY A 116 14.05 -6.32 -9.10
CA GLY A 116 12.89 -5.43 -9.13
C GLY A 116 12.02 -5.50 -7.88
N LYS A 117 12.42 -6.23 -6.84
CA LYS A 117 11.65 -6.42 -5.58
C LYS A 117 10.27 -7.09 -5.74
N TRP A 118 10.09 -7.83 -6.82
CA TRP A 118 8.91 -8.66 -7.04
C TRP A 118 8.75 -9.71 -5.94
N HIS A 119 7.53 -9.94 -5.46
CA HIS A 119 7.29 -10.83 -4.33
C HIS A 119 5.88 -11.44 -4.34
N LYS A 120 5.74 -12.54 -3.60
CA LYS A 120 4.46 -13.22 -3.37
C LYS A 120 4.11 -13.18 -1.90
N ILE A 121 2.85 -12.91 -1.60
CA ILE A 121 2.33 -12.92 -0.23
C ILE A 121 1.18 -13.93 -0.20
N PRO A 122 1.24 -14.96 0.66
CA PRO A 122 0.17 -15.94 0.75
C PRO A 122 -1.20 -15.26 0.95
N GLY A 123 -2.16 -15.62 0.12
CA GLY A 123 -3.53 -15.08 0.16
C GLY A 123 -3.74 -13.76 -0.58
N TYR A 124 -2.69 -13.11 -1.08
CA TYR A 124 -2.78 -11.86 -1.82
C TYR A 124 -2.13 -11.95 -3.20
N ASN A 125 -2.60 -11.10 -4.11
CA ASN A 125 -2.02 -10.91 -5.42
C ASN A 125 -2.10 -9.42 -5.82
N SER A 126 -1.54 -9.09 -6.99
CA SER A 126 -1.46 -7.70 -7.45
C SER A 126 -2.81 -7.01 -7.71
N MET A 127 -3.90 -7.78 -7.80
CA MET A 127 -5.28 -7.32 -8.00
C MET A 127 -6.13 -7.28 -6.74
N SER A 128 -5.57 -7.66 -5.59
CA SER A 128 -6.33 -7.73 -4.34
C SER A 128 -6.79 -6.32 -3.90
N PRO A 129 -8.03 -6.13 -3.42
CA PRO A 129 -8.50 -4.81 -2.98
C PRO A 129 -7.78 -4.32 -1.71
N VAL A 130 -7.24 -5.26 -0.94
CA VAL A 130 -6.44 -5.03 0.26
C VAL A 130 -5.25 -5.98 0.22
N ILE A 131 -4.07 -5.51 0.63
CA ILE A 131 -2.90 -6.36 0.87
C ILE A 131 -2.30 -6.07 2.25
N GLU A 132 -1.69 -7.08 2.85
CA GLU A 132 -0.96 -6.94 4.11
C GLU A 132 0.49 -7.35 3.94
N LEU A 133 1.39 -6.40 4.15
CA LEU A 133 2.83 -6.62 4.18
C LEU A 133 3.26 -6.80 5.64
N LYS A 134 3.55 -8.04 6.06
CA LYS A 134 3.89 -8.37 7.47
C LYS A 134 5.38 -8.62 7.65
N VAL A 135 5.86 -8.39 8.87
CA VAL A 135 7.20 -8.84 9.29
C VAL A 135 7.24 -10.37 9.34
N PHE A 136 8.42 -10.96 9.17
CA PHE A 136 8.57 -12.43 9.18
C PHE A 136 8.75 -13.00 10.60
N LYS A 137 9.55 -12.33 11.44
CA LYS A 137 9.85 -12.76 12.82
C LYS A 137 9.64 -11.64 13.82
N ASP A 138 10.55 -10.66 13.80
CA ASP A 138 10.59 -9.60 14.81
C ASP A 138 9.86 -8.35 14.33
N PRO A 139 8.95 -7.77 15.15
CA PRO A 139 8.35 -6.47 14.86
C PRO A 139 9.39 -5.36 14.76
N LEU A 140 9.13 -4.38 13.90
CA LEU A 140 10.02 -3.24 13.69
C LEU A 140 9.74 -2.15 14.73
N ASN A 141 10.79 -1.65 15.40
CA ASN A 141 10.63 -0.50 16.30
C ASN A 141 10.40 0.77 15.46
N VAL A 142 9.27 1.43 15.69
CA VAL A 142 8.89 2.67 15.01
C VAL A 142 8.63 3.79 16.01
N ARG A 143 8.85 5.03 15.59
CA ARG A 143 8.62 6.23 16.40
C ARG A 143 7.53 7.08 15.78
N ALA A 144 6.68 7.71 16.60
CA ALA A 144 5.74 8.70 16.07
C ALA A 144 6.52 9.80 15.33
N GLY A 145 5.99 10.23 14.18
CA GLY A 145 6.66 11.21 13.31
C GLY A 145 7.69 10.61 12.35
N GLN A 146 8.03 9.33 12.45
CA GLN A 146 8.92 8.67 11.50
C GLN A 146 8.30 8.62 10.10
N GLU A 147 9.03 9.07 9.07
CA GLU A 147 8.62 8.93 7.66
C GLU A 147 8.86 7.48 7.19
N LEU A 148 7.83 6.91 6.57
CA LEU A 148 7.91 5.68 5.79
C LEU A 148 7.45 5.98 4.36
N ARG A 149 7.88 5.13 3.42
CA ARG A 149 7.61 5.35 2.00
C ARG A 149 7.05 4.10 1.34
N LEU A 150 5.99 4.26 0.58
CA LEU A 150 5.39 3.25 -0.30
C LEU A 150 5.93 3.43 -1.72
N TRP A 151 6.53 2.38 -2.25
CA TRP A 151 7.21 2.37 -3.53
C TRP A 151 6.65 1.29 -4.46
N TYR A 152 6.83 1.53 -5.76
CA TYR A 152 6.93 0.43 -6.72
C TYR A 152 8.37 -0.07 -6.73
N GLY A 153 8.57 -1.37 -6.68
CA GLY A 153 9.87 -2.02 -6.47
C GLY A 153 10.88 -1.74 -7.58
N GLU A 154 10.42 -1.71 -8.83
CA GLU A 154 11.26 -1.38 -9.99
C GLU A 154 11.70 0.10 -9.98
N ASP A 155 10.81 1.02 -9.57
CA ASP A 155 11.14 2.45 -9.38
C ASP A 155 12.16 2.61 -8.26
N LEU A 156 11.94 1.92 -7.13
CA LEU A 156 12.86 1.95 -5.99
C LEU A 156 14.30 1.55 -6.36
N THR A 157 14.46 0.59 -7.28
CA THR A 157 15.77 0.07 -7.68
C THR A 157 16.26 0.57 -9.04
N ASN A 158 15.51 1.46 -9.70
CA ASN A 158 15.72 1.87 -11.08
C ASN A 158 15.89 0.66 -12.04
N TRP A 159 15.11 -0.40 -11.82
CA TRP A 159 15.20 -1.65 -12.57
C TRP A 159 14.14 -1.71 -13.65
N THR A 160 14.56 -1.70 -14.92
CA THR A 160 13.68 -1.83 -16.10
C THR A 160 12.49 -0.86 -16.20
N GLU A 161 12.46 0.24 -15.43
CA GLU A 161 11.26 1.08 -15.28
C GLU A 161 10.83 1.93 -16.51
N HIS A 162 11.55 1.85 -17.62
CA HIS A 162 11.33 2.68 -18.81
C HIS A 162 9.99 2.46 -19.52
N ASP A 163 9.45 1.24 -19.48
CA ASP A 163 8.15 0.84 -20.04
C ASP A 163 7.03 0.78 -19.00
N ASN A 164 7.36 1.15 -17.76
CA ASN A 164 6.42 1.25 -16.66
C ASN A 164 5.54 2.49 -16.79
N GLY A 165 4.43 2.48 -16.05
CA GLY A 165 3.58 3.66 -15.93
C GLY A 165 2.43 3.50 -14.95
N GLY A 166 1.63 4.54 -14.89
CA GLY A 166 0.49 4.61 -13.98
C GLY A 166 0.84 5.16 -12.59
N ARG A 167 -0.21 5.33 -11.81
CA ARG A 167 -0.19 5.82 -10.44
C ARG A 167 -1.40 5.25 -9.71
N THR A 168 -1.18 4.75 -8.51
CA THR A 168 -2.19 4.10 -7.67
C THR A 168 -2.18 4.73 -6.29
N CYS A 169 -3.33 4.76 -5.61
CA CYS A 169 -3.52 5.41 -4.33
C CYS A 169 -4.21 4.49 -3.33
N ALA A 170 -3.78 4.56 -2.08
CA ALA A 170 -4.22 3.69 -1.01
C ALA A 170 -4.37 4.41 0.33
N ASP A 171 -5.24 3.88 1.18
CA ASP A 171 -5.14 4.11 2.62
C ASP A 171 -4.13 3.15 3.25
N VAL A 172 -3.40 3.64 4.25
CA VAL A 172 -2.27 2.94 4.85
C VAL A 172 -2.47 2.81 6.35
N PHE A 173 -2.47 1.58 6.83
CA PHE A 173 -2.63 1.26 8.24
C PHE A 173 -1.38 0.54 8.75
N ILE A 174 -0.87 0.97 9.90
CA ILE A 174 0.20 0.26 10.62
C ILE A 174 -0.45 -0.71 11.60
N LEU A 175 -0.02 -1.97 11.54
CA LEU A 175 -0.35 -2.99 12.54
C LEU A 175 0.64 -2.88 13.70
N TYR A 176 0.17 -2.47 14.88
CA TYR A 176 0.95 -2.49 16.12
C TYR A 176 0.74 -3.81 16.88
N VAL A 177 1.82 -4.36 17.45
CA VAL A 177 1.84 -5.64 18.20
C VAL A 177 2.62 -5.56 19.50
#